data_AF-A0A812NU17-F1
#
_entry.id   AF-A0A812NU17-F1
#
_cell.length_a   1.000
_cell.length_b   1.000
_cell.length_c   1.000
_cell.angle_alpha   90.00
_cell.angle_beta   90.00
_cell.angle_gamma   90.00
#
_symmetry.space_group_name_H-M   'P 1'
#
loop_
_entity.id
_entity.type
_entity.pdbx_description
1 polymer ?
#
loop_
_entity_poly.entity_id
_entity_poly.type
_entity_poly.pdbx_seq_one_letter_code
_entity_poly.pdbx_strand_id
1 'polypeptide(L)'
;MRTTFLTGTAPAASSRQSRTAMRGFKDDFYAWKDSLSKDEQALILKQAQNEFDKKFRKSDTFSQDLPEEKIQSFAKVLKKFFDNEKDDYKKDAEQRTPDYDALKNKAALVSYDFGLKRRVVEIDRDADRRWMYASMKARVAEAEDKEVSDSAPFEDAYKFSKDTAEKVHDFISKANSASSAPKELKGEIDKMLKENPPSDDFKVRFPRVLHERLAQKALALAQEIEDYKANHSEAEVKEFNTRTAPEEFLKTATDLIGPYYEAREANEKKVEDLKAFFRSQKKVAGKTKADIVKEIFKVMPKYSDTPMPPLDEEMLADLAKIPAVLEGEFKHNWGTAEKLYKSEAIDSFGNKYLLGVFETVKEAEKAFDEWNKEYEQAGVDVQESLSGWAKQQEAALAEDQDEVDRLRKQLEEARR
;
A
#
# COMPACT_ATOMS: atom_id res chain seq x y z
N MET A 1 2.26 -24.92 28.67
CA MET A 1 1.47 -26.06 28.14
C MET A 1 0.55 -25.52 27.05
N ARG A 2 0.69 -26.09 25.84
CA ARG A 2 -0.28 -26.23 24.75
C ARG A 2 -0.98 -24.97 24.18
N THR A 3 -0.58 -24.49 23.00
CA THR A 3 -1.19 -24.77 21.66
C THR A 3 -2.71 -24.74 21.61
N THR A 4 -3.29 -23.79 20.86
CA THR A 4 -4.17 -24.08 19.71
C THR A 4 -4.29 -22.85 18.79
N PHE A 5 -3.62 -22.91 17.63
CA PHE A 5 -4.01 -22.22 16.39
C PHE A 5 -5.08 -23.07 15.69
N LEU A 6 -5.85 -22.46 14.77
CA LEU A 6 -6.83 -23.04 13.82
C LEU A 6 -8.31 -22.92 14.22
N THR A 7 -8.88 -21.73 14.05
CA THR A 7 -10.24 -21.64 13.50
C THR A 7 -10.12 -21.71 11.97
N GLY A 8 -10.26 -22.92 11.43
CA GLY A 8 -10.40 -23.11 10.00
C GLY A 8 -11.70 -22.46 9.53
N THR A 9 -11.58 -21.43 8.70
CA THR A 9 -12.67 -21.05 7.80
C THR A 9 -12.86 -22.21 6.83
N ALA A 10 -14.00 -22.92 6.94
CA ALA A 10 -14.42 -23.87 5.92
C ALA A 10 -14.39 -23.18 4.55
N PRO A 11 -13.94 -23.85 3.47
CA PRO A 11 -14.07 -23.28 2.15
C PRO A 11 -15.55 -23.03 1.88
N ALA A 12 -15.89 -21.80 1.53
CA ALA A 12 -17.23 -21.44 1.09
C ALA A 12 -17.63 -22.39 -0.04
N ALA A 13 -18.69 -23.18 0.19
CA ALA A 13 -19.29 -23.98 -0.87
C ALA A 13 -19.58 -23.05 -2.06
N SER A 14 -19.14 -23.45 -3.26
CA SER A 14 -19.37 -22.75 -4.52
C SER A 14 -20.89 -22.58 -4.74
N SER A 15 -21.43 -21.47 -4.25
CA SER A 15 -22.86 -21.13 -4.38
C SER A 15 -23.17 -20.46 -5.73
N ARG A 16 -22.19 -20.35 -6.63
CA ARG A 16 -22.33 -19.62 -7.90
C ARG A 16 -22.78 -20.48 -9.08
N GLN A 17 -22.45 -21.77 -9.16
CA GLN A 17 -22.81 -22.62 -10.31
C GLN A 17 -24.18 -23.31 -10.19
N SER A 18 -24.61 -23.70 -8.98
CA SER A 18 -25.96 -24.22 -8.73
C SER A 18 -27.08 -23.29 -9.24
N ARG A 19 -26.83 -21.97 -9.23
CA ARG A 19 -27.79 -20.97 -9.70
C ARG A 19 -28.08 -21.04 -11.20
N THR A 20 -27.15 -21.51 -12.04
CA THR A 20 -27.32 -21.49 -13.50
C THR A 20 -28.13 -22.69 -13.99
N ALA A 21 -27.85 -23.90 -13.49
CA ALA A 21 -28.64 -25.10 -13.79
C ALA A 21 -30.09 -24.97 -13.30
N MET A 22 -30.29 -24.44 -12.08
CA MET A 22 -31.62 -24.15 -11.54
C MET A 22 -32.36 -23.06 -12.31
N ARG A 23 -31.65 -22.11 -12.95
CA ARG A 23 -32.27 -21.09 -13.81
C ARG A 23 -32.76 -21.69 -15.13
N GLY A 24 -31.94 -22.52 -15.77
CA GLY A 24 -32.32 -23.22 -17.00
C GLY A 24 -33.48 -24.19 -16.82
N PHE A 25 -33.49 -24.97 -15.73
CA PHE A 25 -34.63 -25.82 -15.38
C PHE A 25 -35.89 -25.00 -15.12
N LYS A 26 -35.76 -23.87 -14.40
CA LYS A 26 -36.89 -22.99 -14.13
C LYS A 26 -37.53 -22.50 -15.44
N ASP A 27 -36.72 -22.04 -16.39
CA ASP A 27 -37.23 -21.52 -17.68
C ASP A 27 -37.87 -22.64 -18.53
N ASP A 28 -37.23 -23.81 -18.62
CA ASP A 28 -37.77 -24.97 -19.33
C ASP A 28 -39.06 -25.51 -18.68
N PHE A 29 -39.16 -25.44 -17.35
CA PHE A 29 -40.35 -25.83 -16.59
C PHE A 29 -41.52 -24.86 -16.80
N TYR A 30 -41.27 -23.55 -16.80
CA TYR A 30 -42.33 -22.57 -17.08
C TYR A 30 -42.81 -22.67 -18.52
N ALA A 31 -41.92 -22.87 -19.49
CA ALA A 31 -42.31 -23.11 -20.88
C ALA A 31 -43.17 -24.37 -21.04
N TRP A 32 -42.84 -25.46 -20.31
CA TRP A 32 -43.70 -26.65 -20.27
C TRP A 32 -45.06 -26.36 -19.65
N LYS A 33 -45.09 -25.65 -18.51
CA LYS A 33 -46.32 -25.29 -17.81
C LYS A 33 -47.24 -24.44 -18.69
N ASP A 34 -46.70 -23.50 -19.44
CA ASP A 34 -47.45 -22.64 -20.36
C ASP A 34 -48.01 -23.42 -21.57
N SER A 35 -47.46 -24.60 -21.86
CA SER A 35 -47.98 -25.48 -22.91
C SER A 35 -49.23 -26.26 -22.51
N LEU A 36 -49.61 -26.25 -21.23
CA LEU A 36 -50.79 -26.91 -20.69
C LEU A 36 -52.04 -26.04 -20.87
N SER A 37 -53.18 -26.65 -21.15
CA SER A 37 -54.48 -25.98 -21.15
C SER A 37 -54.85 -25.51 -19.74
N LYS A 38 -55.80 -24.57 -19.64
CA LYS A 38 -56.24 -24.02 -18.35
C LYS A 38 -56.80 -25.09 -17.41
N ASP A 39 -57.48 -26.10 -17.95
CA ASP A 39 -58.06 -27.19 -17.17
C ASP A 39 -56.98 -28.15 -16.64
N GLU A 40 -55.95 -28.44 -17.45
CA GLU A 40 -54.78 -29.24 -17.04
C GLU A 40 -53.93 -28.50 -15.99
N GLN A 41 -53.72 -27.19 -16.15
CA GLN A 41 -53.04 -26.38 -15.15
C GLN A 41 -53.80 -26.37 -13.82
N ALA A 42 -55.14 -26.24 -13.87
CA ALA A 42 -55.99 -26.28 -12.70
C ALA A 42 -55.96 -27.67 -12.04
N LEU A 43 -55.92 -28.75 -12.82
CA LEU A 43 -55.79 -30.11 -12.32
C LEU A 43 -54.48 -30.29 -11.53
N ILE A 44 -53.34 -29.94 -12.11
CA ILE A 44 -52.02 -30.05 -11.45
C ILE A 44 -51.97 -29.18 -10.20
N LEU A 45 -52.48 -27.95 -10.27
CA LEU A 45 -52.46 -27.03 -9.15
C LEU A 45 -53.33 -27.54 -8.00
N LYS A 46 -54.50 -28.11 -8.31
CA LYS A 46 -55.38 -28.76 -7.33
C LYS A 46 -54.74 -30.02 -6.74
N GLN A 47 -54.02 -30.81 -7.55
CA GLN A 47 -53.28 -31.98 -7.10
C GLN A 47 -52.13 -31.59 -6.16
N ALA A 48 -51.32 -30.60 -6.52
CA ALA A 48 -50.20 -30.12 -5.72
C ALA A 48 -50.66 -29.47 -4.41
N GLN A 49 -51.71 -28.64 -4.44
CA GLN A 49 -52.22 -27.96 -3.23
C GLN A 49 -52.78 -28.94 -2.20
N ASN A 50 -53.39 -30.04 -2.65
CA ASN A 50 -53.99 -31.03 -1.77
C ASN A 50 -53.13 -32.29 -1.63
N GLU A 51 -51.87 -32.24 -2.07
CA GLU A 51 -50.97 -33.39 -2.08
C GLU A 51 -50.77 -33.94 -0.67
N PHE A 52 -50.86 -33.13 0.39
CA PHE A 52 -50.68 -33.60 1.76
C PHE A 52 -51.98 -34.02 2.47
N ASP A 53 -53.15 -33.88 1.82
CA ASP A 53 -54.43 -34.37 2.36
C ASP A 53 -54.64 -35.86 2.04
N LYS A 54 -54.66 -36.68 3.10
CA LYS A 54 -54.84 -38.13 3.01
C LYS A 54 -56.17 -38.57 2.39
N LYS A 55 -57.23 -37.75 2.49
CA LYS A 55 -58.52 -38.05 1.85
C LYS A 55 -58.47 -37.75 0.36
N PHE A 56 -57.83 -36.63 -0.03
CA PHE A 56 -57.67 -36.25 -1.42
C PHE A 56 -56.77 -37.22 -2.21
N ARG A 57 -55.69 -37.73 -1.61
CA ARG A 57 -54.83 -38.78 -2.21
C ARG A 57 -55.57 -40.07 -2.61
N LYS A 58 -56.74 -40.32 -2.01
CA LYS A 58 -57.58 -41.49 -2.30
C LYS A 58 -58.72 -41.17 -3.28
N SER A 59 -58.79 -39.95 -3.79
CA SER A 59 -59.81 -39.53 -4.75
C SER A 59 -59.38 -39.81 -6.19
N ASP A 60 -60.34 -40.09 -7.06
CA ASP A 60 -60.09 -40.35 -8.48
C ASP A 60 -59.41 -39.17 -9.18
N THR A 61 -59.64 -37.94 -8.70
CA THR A 61 -59.00 -36.71 -9.23
C THR A 61 -57.49 -36.65 -8.94
N PHE A 62 -57.00 -37.30 -7.88
CA PHE A 62 -55.57 -37.41 -7.63
C PHE A 62 -54.90 -38.40 -8.60
N SER A 63 -55.65 -39.41 -9.05
CA SER A 63 -55.21 -40.41 -10.02
C SER A 63 -55.44 -40.00 -11.48
N GLN A 64 -55.92 -38.78 -11.74
CA GLN A 64 -56.04 -38.26 -13.10
C GLN A 64 -54.69 -37.80 -13.61
N ASP A 65 -54.23 -38.45 -14.67
CA ASP A 65 -53.00 -38.11 -15.35
C ASP A 65 -53.22 -37.02 -16.42
N LEU A 66 -52.16 -36.26 -16.68
CA LEU A 66 -52.07 -35.43 -17.88
C LEU A 66 -51.97 -36.31 -19.13
N PRO A 67 -52.24 -35.77 -20.33
CA PRO A 67 -51.96 -36.47 -21.56
C PRO A 67 -50.50 -36.95 -21.62
N GLU A 68 -50.30 -38.18 -22.09
CA GLU A 68 -49.01 -38.87 -22.12
C GLU A 68 -47.91 -38.03 -22.81
N GLU A 69 -48.25 -37.29 -23.86
CA GLU A 69 -47.31 -36.39 -24.56
C GLU A 69 -46.77 -35.26 -23.65
N LYS A 70 -47.60 -34.76 -22.73
CA LYS A 70 -47.22 -33.71 -21.77
C LYS A 70 -46.36 -34.28 -20.65
N ILE A 71 -46.66 -35.50 -20.20
CA ILE A 71 -45.84 -36.23 -19.23
C ILE A 71 -44.46 -36.52 -19.82
N GLN A 72 -44.39 -37.01 -21.06
CA GLN A 72 -43.13 -37.28 -21.74
C GLN A 72 -42.32 -36.01 -22.01
N SER A 73 -42.96 -34.90 -22.35
CA SER A 73 -42.24 -33.63 -22.54
C SER A 73 -41.69 -33.09 -21.21
N PHE A 74 -42.40 -33.24 -20.10
CA PHE A 74 -41.86 -32.91 -18.77
C PHE A 74 -40.73 -33.85 -18.35
N ALA A 75 -40.87 -35.16 -18.60
CA ALA A 75 -39.82 -36.14 -18.32
C ALA A 75 -38.52 -35.81 -19.08
N LYS A 76 -38.60 -35.26 -20.29
CA LYS A 76 -37.44 -34.75 -21.03
C LYS A 76 -36.80 -33.54 -20.35
N VAL A 77 -37.59 -32.61 -19.80
CA VAL A 77 -37.07 -31.46 -19.03
C VAL A 77 -36.34 -31.94 -17.77
N LEU A 78 -36.91 -32.89 -17.02
CA LEU A 78 -36.26 -33.48 -15.85
C LEU A 78 -35.00 -34.25 -16.23
N LYS A 79 -35.03 -35.04 -17.31
CA LYS A 79 -33.86 -35.77 -17.78
C LYS A 79 -32.72 -34.82 -18.16
N LYS A 80 -33.02 -33.74 -18.89
CA LYS A 80 -32.04 -32.70 -19.23
C LYS A 80 -31.44 -32.05 -17.97
N PHE A 81 -32.24 -31.81 -16.94
CA PHE A 81 -31.75 -31.30 -15.65
C PHE A 81 -30.80 -32.29 -14.96
N PHE A 82 -31.19 -33.56 -14.83
CA PHE A 82 -30.35 -34.59 -14.19
C PHE A 82 -29.08 -34.91 -15.00
N ASP A 83 -29.14 -34.90 -16.33
CA ASP A 83 -27.97 -35.10 -17.19
C ASP A 83 -26.98 -33.93 -17.04
N ASN A 84 -27.47 -32.68 -16.99
CA ASN A 84 -26.63 -31.51 -16.73
C ASN A 84 -26.02 -31.55 -15.32
N GLU A 85 -26.78 -31.90 -14.28
CA GLU A 85 -26.22 -32.05 -12.92
C GLU A 85 -25.17 -33.17 -12.84
N LYS A 86 -25.38 -34.28 -13.56
CA LYS A 86 -24.43 -35.40 -13.59
C LYS A 86 -23.12 -35.01 -14.28
N ASP A 87 -23.19 -34.24 -15.36
CA ASP A 87 -21.99 -33.75 -16.05
C ASP A 87 -21.22 -32.71 -15.23
N ASP A 88 -21.93 -31.86 -14.47
CA ASP A 88 -21.30 -30.95 -13.50
C ASP A 88 -20.67 -31.72 -12.32
N TYR A 89 -21.34 -32.76 -11.81
CA TYR A 89 -20.80 -33.61 -10.74
C TYR A 89 -19.53 -34.35 -11.16
N LYS A 90 -19.45 -34.81 -12.42
CA LYS A 90 -18.24 -35.42 -12.98
C LYS A 90 -17.09 -34.42 -13.11
N LYS A 91 -17.36 -33.20 -13.56
CA LYS A 91 -16.33 -32.14 -13.62
C LYS A 91 -15.82 -31.75 -12.24
N ASP A 92 -16.70 -31.67 -11.25
CA ASP A 92 -16.31 -31.42 -9.85
C ASP A 92 -15.51 -32.59 -9.25
N ALA A 93 -15.81 -33.84 -9.64
CA ALA A 93 -15.05 -35.02 -9.22
C ALA A 93 -13.66 -35.09 -9.87
N GLU A 94 -13.55 -34.76 -11.17
CA GLU A 94 -12.28 -34.68 -11.90
C GLU A 94 -11.39 -33.52 -11.41
N GLN A 95 -11.98 -32.41 -10.95
CA GLN A 95 -11.23 -31.31 -10.30
C GLN A 95 -10.83 -31.61 -8.85
N ARG A 96 -11.35 -32.70 -8.24
CA ARG A 96 -11.14 -33.04 -6.83
C ARG A 96 -10.30 -34.28 -6.57
N THR A 97 -9.66 -34.89 -7.56
CA THR A 97 -8.53 -35.79 -7.25
C THR A 97 -7.36 -34.93 -6.78
N PRO A 98 -6.95 -35.00 -5.50
CA PRO A 98 -5.77 -34.28 -5.04
C PRO A 98 -4.58 -34.86 -5.79
N ASP A 99 -3.79 -34.00 -6.43
CA ASP A 99 -2.52 -34.40 -7.00
C ASP A 99 -1.56 -34.72 -5.85
N TYR A 100 -1.53 -35.99 -5.44
CA TYR A 100 -0.68 -36.47 -4.34
C TYR A 100 0.82 -36.39 -4.68
N ASP A 101 1.16 -36.33 -5.98
CA ASP A 101 2.51 -36.07 -6.45
C ASP A 101 2.81 -34.57 -6.64
N ALA A 102 1.82 -33.66 -6.56
CA ALA A 102 2.06 -32.22 -6.65
C ALA A 102 3.01 -31.71 -5.57
N LEU A 103 2.97 -32.27 -4.36
CA LEU A 103 3.91 -31.93 -3.29
C LEU A 103 5.32 -32.40 -3.62
N LYS A 104 5.44 -33.61 -4.18
CA LYS A 104 6.72 -34.21 -4.59
C LYS A 104 7.31 -33.49 -5.80
N ASN A 105 6.47 -33.13 -6.77
CA ASN A 105 6.84 -32.38 -7.97
C ASN A 105 7.10 -30.90 -7.68
N LYS A 106 6.36 -30.26 -6.77
CA LYS A 106 6.68 -28.88 -6.29
C LYS A 106 7.95 -28.85 -5.45
N ALA A 107 8.20 -29.86 -4.63
CA ALA A 107 9.45 -29.99 -3.88
C ALA A 107 10.65 -30.26 -4.82
N ALA A 108 10.45 -30.95 -5.95
CA ALA A 108 11.48 -31.19 -6.96
C ALA A 108 11.70 -30.00 -7.94
N LEU A 109 10.69 -29.15 -8.16
CA LEU A 109 10.76 -27.97 -9.03
C LEU A 109 11.36 -26.73 -8.37
N VAL A 110 11.53 -26.74 -7.05
CA VAL A 110 12.19 -25.66 -6.32
C VAL A 110 13.20 -26.31 -5.38
N SER A 111 14.46 -26.38 -5.80
CA SER A 111 15.53 -26.17 -4.82
C SER A 111 15.23 -24.79 -4.24
N TYR A 112 14.52 -24.73 -3.11
CA TYR A 112 14.16 -23.46 -2.48
C TYR A 112 15.46 -22.71 -2.25
N ASP A 113 15.70 -21.70 -3.09
CA ASP A 113 16.76 -20.76 -2.87
C ASP A 113 16.28 -19.94 -1.68
N PHE A 114 16.65 -20.36 -0.48
CA PHE A 114 16.38 -19.61 0.75
C PHE A 114 17.28 -18.37 0.82
N GLY A 115 18.17 -18.15 -0.15
CA GLY A 115 19.03 -17.00 -0.23
C GLY A 115 18.26 -15.69 -0.17
N LEU A 116 18.78 -14.76 0.62
CA LEU A 116 18.22 -13.43 0.76
C LEU A 116 18.83 -12.51 -0.29
N LYS A 117 18.03 -11.59 -0.81
CA LYS A 117 18.49 -10.54 -1.71
C LYS A 117 18.72 -9.26 -0.93
N ARG A 118 19.92 -8.71 -1.07
CA ARG A 118 20.28 -7.40 -0.50
C ARG A 118 19.59 -6.27 -1.25
N ARG A 119 19.01 -5.33 -0.50
CA ARG A 119 18.56 -4.04 -1.04
C ARG A 119 18.98 -2.92 -0.10
N VAL A 120 19.81 -2.00 -0.59
CA VAL A 120 20.16 -0.77 0.12
C VAL A 120 19.35 0.37 -0.48
N VAL A 121 18.63 1.11 0.35
CA VAL A 121 17.80 2.25 -0.05
C VAL A 121 18.38 3.52 0.54
N GLU A 122 18.73 4.47 -0.32
CA GLU A 122 19.11 5.83 0.11
C GLU A 122 17.86 6.57 0.62
N ILE A 123 18.00 7.18 1.79
CA ILE A 123 17.01 8.06 2.42
C ILE A 123 17.59 9.47 2.39
N ASP A 124 16.90 10.37 1.69
CA ASP A 124 17.17 11.80 1.76
C ASP A 124 16.54 12.38 3.04
N ARG A 125 17.33 12.42 4.10
CA ARG A 125 16.88 12.92 5.40
C ARG A 125 16.60 14.41 5.38
N ASP A 126 17.24 15.13 4.49
CA ASP A 126 17.09 16.56 4.33
C ASP A 126 15.74 16.89 3.67
N ALA A 127 15.35 16.14 2.65
CA ALA A 127 14.01 16.19 2.08
C ALA A 127 12.94 15.78 3.11
N ASP A 128 13.16 14.71 3.87
CA ASP A 128 12.24 14.26 4.92
C ASP A 128 12.01 15.33 6.00
N ARG A 129 13.06 16.01 6.47
CA ARG A 129 12.95 17.08 7.47
C ARG A 129 12.13 18.25 6.93
N ARG A 130 12.37 18.65 5.68
CA ARG A 130 11.58 19.70 5.01
C ARG A 130 10.12 19.30 4.89
N TRP A 131 9.85 18.07 4.49
CA TRP A 131 8.51 17.52 4.42
C TRP A 131 7.80 17.45 5.77
N MET A 132 8.52 17.07 6.83
CA MET A 132 7.99 17.06 8.20
C MET A 132 7.50 18.45 8.62
N TYR A 133 8.33 19.50 8.43
CA TYR A 133 7.93 20.86 8.78
C TYR A 133 6.79 21.39 7.91
N ALA A 134 6.82 21.11 6.60
CA ALA A 134 5.71 21.44 5.70
C ALA A 134 4.39 20.78 6.15
N SER A 135 4.44 19.48 6.49
CA SER A 135 3.27 18.72 6.95
C SER A 135 2.74 19.21 8.29
N MET A 136 3.63 19.56 9.23
CA MET A 136 3.23 20.12 10.52
C MET A 136 2.55 21.48 10.34
N LYS A 137 3.10 22.35 9.48
CA LYS A 137 2.51 23.64 9.17
C LYS A 137 1.13 23.49 8.53
N ALA A 138 0.98 22.53 7.61
CA ALA A 138 -0.31 22.21 6.99
C ALA A 138 -1.36 21.78 8.03
N ARG A 139 -1.01 20.85 8.93
CA ARG A 139 -1.92 20.42 10.01
C ARG A 139 -2.32 21.55 10.97
N VAL A 140 -1.39 22.45 11.28
CA VAL A 140 -1.69 23.63 12.12
C VAL A 140 -2.63 24.59 11.38
N ALA A 141 -2.37 24.87 10.10
CA ALA A 141 -3.25 25.71 9.29
C ALA A 141 -4.65 25.12 9.14
N GLU A 142 -4.76 23.81 8.91
CA GLU A 142 -6.03 23.08 8.89
C GLU A 142 -6.78 23.18 10.23
N ALA A 143 -6.07 23.04 11.36
CA ALA A 143 -6.67 23.17 12.68
C ALA A 143 -7.12 24.60 13.01
N GLU A 144 -6.55 25.60 12.35
CA GLU A 144 -6.88 27.03 12.49
C GLU A 144 -7.87 27.52 11.40
N ASP A 145 -8.45 26.61 10.60
CA ASP A 145 -9.31 26.93 9.44
C ASP A 145 -8.66 27.94 8.47
N LYS A 146 -7.34 27.88 8.33
CA LYS A 146 -6.55 28.72 7.41
C LYS A 146 -6.19 27.94 6.15
N GLU A 147 -6.04 28.68 5.05
CA GLU A 147 -5.58 28.10 3.80
C GLU A 147 -4.15 27.54 3.94
N VAL A 148 -3.97 26.28 3.56
CA VAL A 148 -2.69 25.60 3.64
C VAL A 148 -1.76 26.15 2.57
N SER A 149 -0.72 26.87 3.00
CA SER A 149 0.42 27.20 2.15
C SER A 149 1.17 25.91 1.82
N ASP A 150 1.06 25.45 0.58
CA ASP A 150 1.85 24.31 0.11
C ASP A 150 3.31 24.73 -0.03
N SER A 151 4.21 23.86 0.41
CA SER A 151 5.64 24.07 0.39
C SER A 151 6.38 22.75 0.19
N ALA A 152 5.72 21.77 -0.45
CA ALA A 152 6.32 20.48 -0.72
C ALA A 152 7.62 20.66 -1.54
N PRO A 153 8.72 19.98 -1.17
CA PRO A 153 10.01 20.18 -1.81
C PRO A 153 10.16 19.42 -3.14
N PHE A 154 9.13 18.69 -3.58
CA PHE A 154 9.21 17.85 -4.77
C PHE A 154 9.19 18.69 -6.05
N GLU A 155 10.27 18.57 -6.82
CA GLU A 155 10.44 19.21 -8.12
C GLU A 155 10.47 18.15 -9.22
N ASP A 156 9.72 18.41 -10.29
CA ASP A 156 9.76 17.60 -11.50
C ASP A 156 10.52 18.35 -12.60
N ALA A 157 11.13 17.60 -13.52
CA ALA A 157 11.76 18.15 -14.70
C ALA A 157 10.72 18.30 -15.82
N TYR A 158 10.32 19.53 -16.12
CA TYR A 158 9.38 19.83 -17.19
C TYR A 158 10.14 20.14 -18.48
N LYS A 159 9.89 19.33 -19.53
CA LYS A 159 10.47 19.54 -20.86
C LYS A 159 9.52 20.40 -21.69
N PHE A 160 10.06 21.44 -22.31
CA PHE A 160 9.32 22.32 -23.21
C PHE A 160 9.74 22.07 -24.65
N SER A 161 8.83 22.31 -25.61
CA SER A 161 9.24 22.45 -27.01
C SER A 161 10.11 23.69 -27.16
N LYS A 162 11.00 23.71 -28.17
CA LYS A 162 11.85 24.87 -28.42
C LYS A 162 11.07 26.18 -28.58
N ASP A 163 9.97 26.16 -29.33
CA ASP A 163 9.07 27.32 -29.51
C ASP A 163 8.47 27.79 -28.16
N THR A 164 8.08 26.87 -27.30
CA THR A 164 7.56 27.22 -25.96
C THR A 164 8.67 27.76 -25.06
N ALA A 165 9.86 27.17 -25.11
CA ALA A 165 11.02 27.62 -24.37
C ALA A 165 11.42 29.05 -24.78
N GLU A 166 11.43 29.35 -26.09
CA GLU A 166 11.69 30.69 -26.61
C GLU A 166 10.67 31.72 -26.08
N LYS A 167 9.37 31.37 -26.06
CA LYS A 167 8.31 32.22 -25.52
C LYS A 167 8.46 32.48 -24.02
N VAL A 168 8.75 31.45 -23.24
CA VAL A 168 8.97 31.57 -21.79
C VAL A 168 10.20 32.43 -21.50
N HIS A 169 11.27 32.24 -22.27
CA HIS A 169 12.51 33.01 -22.12
C HIS A 169 12.29 34.49 -22.44
N ASP A 170 11.61 34.80 -23.55
CA ASP A 170 11.23 36.16 -23.93
C ASP A 170 10.30 36.80 -22.89
N PHE A 171 9.36 36.02 -22.36
CA PHE A 171 8.48 36.45 -21.28
C PHE A 171 9.26 36.85 -20.01
N ILE A 172 10.15 35.99 -19.52
CA ILE A 172 10.95 36.26 -18.32
C ILE A 172 11.89 37.45 -18.55
N SER A 173 12.50 37.55 -19.73
CA SER A 173 13.36 38.67 -20.13
C SER A 173 12.62 40.02 -20.10
N LYS A 174 11.40 40.05 -20.67
CA LYS A 174 10.53 41.24 -20.63
C LYS A 174 10.09 41.58 -19.20
N ALA A 175 9.72 40.58 -18.41
CA ALA A 175 9.38 40.77 -17.00
C ALA A 175 10.57 41.35 -16.22
N ASN A 176 11.80 40.86 -16.45
CA ASN A 176 13.01 41.38 -15.81
C ASN A 176 13.35 42.83 -16.22
N SER A 177 12.96 43.20 -17.44
CA SER A 177 13.13 44.54 -17.99
C SER A 177 12.07 45.54 -17.51
N ALA A 178 10.98 45.07 -16.90
CA ALA A 178 9.93 45.93 -16.38
C ALA A 178 10.43 46.82 -15.22
N SER A 179 9.78 47.96 -15.03
CA SER A 179 10.07 48.89 -13.93
C SER A 179 9.70 48.31 -12.55
N SER A 180 8.78 47.34 -12.52
CA SER A 180 8.33 46.61 -11.34
C SER A 180 9.23 45.44 -10.92
N ALA A 181 10.24 45.08 -11.72
CA ALA A 181 11.13 43.97 -11.41
C ALA A 181 12.06 44.29 -10.22
N PRO A 182 12.18 43.39 -9.23
CA PRO A 182 13.06 43.56 -8.07
C PRO A 182 14.50 43.80 -8.51
N LYS A 183 15.10 44.93 -8.12
CA LYS A 183 16.44 45.34 -8.59
C LYS A 183 17.52 44.34 -8.18
N GLU A 184 17.33 43.70 -7.04
CA GLU A 184 18.24 42.72 -6.45
C GLU A 184 18.30 41.43 -7.27
N LEU A 185 17.20 41.05 -7.93
CA LEU A 185 17.08 39.80 -8.69
C LEU A 185 17.44 39.93 -10.17
N LYS A 186 17.57 41.17 -10.70
CA LYS A 186 17.81 41.39 -12.13
C LYS A 186 19.04 40.65 -12.67
N GLY A 187 20.15 40.74 -11.93
CA GLY A 187 21.40 40.09 -12.32
C GLY A 187 21.34 38.56 -12.25
N GLU A 188 20.59 38.01 -11.28
CA GLU A 188 20.39 36.56 -11.16
C GLU A 188 19.50 36.01 -12.26
N ILE A 189 18.43 36.73 -12.60
CA ILE A 189 17.53 36.37 -13.69
C ILE A 189 18.26 36.44 -15.03
N ASP A 190 19.05 37.49 -15.29
CA ASP A 190 19.86 37.59 -16.51
C ASP A 190 20.89 36.46 -16.62
N LYS A 191 21.50 36.08 -15.51
CA LYS A 191 22.41 34.94 -15.43
C LYS A 191 21.68 33.62 -15.74
N MET A 192 20.53 33.40 -15.09
CA MET A 192 19.70 32.20 -15.30
C MET A 192 19.25 32.06 -16.75
N LEU A 193 18.82 33.16 -17.38
CA LEU A 193 18.45 33.19 -18.79
C LEU A 193 19.63 32.84 -19.71
N LYS A 194 20.84 33.35 -19.42
CA LYS A 194 22.05 33.01 -20.19
C LYS A 194 22.47 31.54 -20.03
N GLU A 195 22.40 31.01 -18.82
CA GLU A 195 22.82 29.63 -18.51
C GLU A 195 21.81 28.60 -19.04
N ASN A 196 20.55 29.00 -19.26
CA ASN A 196 19.48 28.14 -19.75
C ASN A 196 18.90 28.72 -21.05
N PRO A 197 19.63 28.67 -22.18
CA PRO A 197 19.11 29.11 -23.46
C PRO A 197 18.00 28.16 -23.96
N PRO A 198 17.00 28.66 -24.69
CA PRO A 198 16.00 27.80 -25.34
C PRO A 198 16.69 26.77 -26.24
N SER A 199 16.34 25.50 -26.08
CA SER A 199 16.88 24.39 -26.86
C SER A 199 15.85 23.27 -26.99
N ASP A 200 16.11 22.32 -27.89
CA ASP A 200 15.23 21.16 -28.10
C ASP A 200 15.16 20.22 -26.87
N ASP A 201 16.10 20.38 -25.93
CA ASP A 201 16.18 19.66 -24.65
C ASP A 201 16.03 20.58 -23.44
N PHE A 202 15.41 21.75 -23.62
CA PHE A 202 15.15 22.68 -22.53
C PHE A 202 14.28 22.04 -21.44
N LYS A 203 14.86 21.91 -20.24
CA LYS A 203 14.21 21.35 -19.06
C LYS A 203 14.31 22.32 -17.91
N VAL A 204 13.18 22.63 -17.30
CA VAL A 204 13.13 23.40 -16.06
C VAL A 204 12.74 22.47 -14.93
N ARG A 205 13.56 22.42 -13.88
CA ARG A 205 13.09 21.84 -12.61
C ARG A 205 12.19 22.87 -11.95
N PHE A 206 10.95 22.48 -11.71
CA PHE A 206 9.97 23.36 -11.10
C PHE A 206 9.17 22.59 -10.05
N PRO A 207 8.75 23.23 -8.94
CA PRO A 207 7.95 22.56 -7.93
C PRO A 207 6.66 21.99 -8.53
N ARG A 208 6.45 20.69 -8.32
CA ARG A 208 5.34 19.96 -8.94
C ARG A 208 4.00 20.57 -8.59
N VAL A 209 3.80 20.91 -7.32
CA VAL A 209 2.57 21.54 -6.83
C VAL A 209 2.32 22.88 -7.52
N LEU A 210 3.36 23.74 -7.63
CA LEU A 210 3.20 25.02 -8.30
C LEU A 210 2.84 24.83 -9.78
N HIS A 211 3.46 23.86 -10.45
CA HIS A 211 3.11 23.54 -11.83
C HIS A 211 1.65 23.14 -11.95
N GLU A 212 1.18 22.21 -11.11
CA GLU A 212 -0.20 21.73 -11.12
C GLU A 212 -1.20 22.88 -10.89
N ARG A 213 -0.93 23.77 -9.92
CA ARG A 213 -1.79 24.94 -9.65
C ARG A 213 -1.78 25.96 -10.79
N LEU A 214 -0.61 26.29 -11.32
CA LEU A 214 -0.48 27.22 -12.45
C LEU A 214 -1.17 26.66 -13.71
N ALA A 215 -1.04 25.37 -13.97
CA ALA A 215 -1.70 24.70 -15.09
C ALA A 215 -3.23 24.74 -14.94
N GLN A 216 -3.77 24.50 -13.74
CA GLN A 216 -5.20 24.63 -13.47
C GLN A 216 -5.70 26.06 -13.70
N LYS A 217 -4.94 27.07 -13.23
CA LYS A 217 -5.27 28.48 -13.46
C LYS A 217 -5.20 28.87 -14.94
N ALA A 218 -4.20 28.36 -15.67
CA ALA A 218 -4.10 28.57 -17.10
C ALA A 218 -5.28 27.97 -17.87
N LEU A 219 -5.76 26.79 -17.47
CA LEU A 219 -6.96 26.17 -18.05
C LEU A 219 -8.23 26.99 -17.77
N ALA A 220 -8.40 27.47 -16.53
CA ALA A 220 -9.53 28.33 -16.17
C ALA A 220 -9.53 29.64 -16.97
N LEU A 221 -8.35 30.27 -17.11
CA LEU A 221 -8.20 31.48 -17.91
C LEU A 221 -8.48 31.23 -19.40
N ALA A 222 -8.07 30.08 -19.94
CA ALA A 222 -8.37 29.71 -21.32
C ALA A 222 -9.89 29.59 -21.56
N GLN A 223 -10.62 29.04 -20.59
CA GLN A 223 -12.09 28.98 -20.65
C GLN A 223 -12.71 30.37 -20.57
N GLU A 224 -12.22 31.22 -19.65
CA GLU A 224 -12.68 32.61 -19.53
C GLU A 224 -12.43 33.42 -20.81
N ILE A 225 -11.29 33.21 -21.47
CA ILE A 225 -11.00 33.82 -22.77
C ILE A 225 -12.02 33.40 -23.83
N GLU A 226 -12.38 32.12 -23.91
CA GLU A 226 -13.37 31.63 -24.89
C GLU A 226 -14.79 32.16 -24.57
N ASP A 227 -15.17 32.18 -23.29
CA ASP A 227 -16.44 32.76 -22.85
C ASP A 227 -16.50 34.28 -23.10
N TYR A 228 -15.39 34.98 -22.89
CA TYR A 228 -15.29 36.41 -23.19
C TYR A 228 -15.41 36.67 -24.70
N LYS A 229 -14.72 35.88 -25.53
CA LYS A 229 -14.82 35.92 -27.00
C LYS A 229 -16.24 35.71 -27.51
N ALA A 230 -16.99 34.81 -26.91
CA ALA A 230 -18.36 34.52 -27.33
C ALA A 230 -19.33 35.68 -27.11
N ASN A 231 -19.00 36.61 -26.21
CA ASN A 231 -19.93 37.64 -25.71
C ASN A 231 -19.49 39.09 -25.98
N HIS A 232 -18.31 39.32 -26.59
CA HIS A 232 -17.74 40.66 -26.79
C HIS A 232 -17.28 40.91 -28.22
N SER A 233 -17.06 42.18 -28.57
CA SER A 233 -16.60 42.58 -29.90
C SER A 233 -15.13 42.19 -30.15
N GLU A 234 -14.72 42.09 -31.43
CA GLU A 234 -13.33 41.78 -31.80
C GLU A 234 -12.30 42.74 -31.17
N ALA A 235 -12.65 44.02 -31.01
CA ALA A 235 -11.77 45.02 -30.41
C ALA A 235 -11.58 44.77 -28.90
N GLU A 236 -12.67 44.50 -28.18
CA GLU A 236 -12.64 44.15 -26.75
C GLU A 236 -11.90 42.83 -26.51
N VAL A 237 -12.15 41.83 -27.36
CA VAL A 237 -11.44 40.54 -27.34
C VAL A 237 -9.94 40.71 -27.57
N LYS A 238 -9.55 41.58 -28.50
CA LYS A 238 -8.14 41.85 -28.76
C LYS A 238 -7.47 42.46 -27.54
N GLU A 239 -8.10 43.45 -26.90
CA GLU A 239 -7.57 44.08 -25.69
C GLU A 239 -7.52 43.11 -24.49
N PHE A 240 -8.57 42.31 -24.30
CA PHE A 240 -8.62 41.30 -23.24
C PHE A 240 -7.49 40.27 -23.40
N ASN A 241 -7.28 39.75 -24.62
CA ASN A 241 -6.24 38.76 -24.89
C ASN A 241 -4.81 39.31 -24.78
N THR A 242 -4.58 40.57 -25.16
CA THR A 242 -3.22 41.13 -25.20
C THR A 242 -2.82 41.85 -23.93
N ARG A 243 -3.78 42.22 -23.07
CA ARG A 243 -3.51 42.99 -21.84
C ARG A 243 -4.12 42.35 -20.60
N THR A 244 -5.45 42.24 -20.53
CA THR A 244 -6.16 41.85 -19.29
C THR A 244 -5.83 40.43 -18.85
N ALA A 245 -6.03 39.43 -19.72
CA ALA A 245 -5.77 38.03 -19.38
C ALA A 245 -4.30 37.75 -19.01
N PRO A 246 -3.28 38.28 -19.73
CA PRO A 246 -1.90 38.19 -19.30
C PRO A 246 -1.60 38.83 -17.94
N GLU A 247 -2.14 40.02 -17.66
CA GLU A 247 -1.96 40.71 -16.37
C GLU A 247 -2.58 39.92 -15.21
N GLU A 248 -3.77 39.35 -15.40
CA GLU A 248 -4.44 38.51 -14.40
C GLU A 248 -3.73 37.19 -14.16
N PHE A 249 -3.24 36.54 -15.22
CA PHE A 249 -2.41 35.34 -15.10
C PHE A 249 -1.16 35.66 -14.29
N LEU A 250 -0.50 36.78 -14.57
CA LEU A 250 0.73 37.15 -13.89
C LEU A 250 0.53 37.45 -12.43
N LYS A 251 -0.51 38.22 -12.11
CA LYS A 251 -0.90 38.47 -10.73
C LYS A 251 -1.16 37.16 -9.98
N THR A 252 -1.94 36.26 -10.58
CA THR A 252 -2.22 34.93 -10.01
C THR A 252 -0.95 34.10 -9.84
N ALA A 253 -0.02 34.14 -10.79
CA ALA A 253 1.25 33.44 -10.70
C ALA A 253 2.11 34.00 -9.56
N THR A 254 2.19 35.33 -9.41
CA THR A 254 2.89 35.97 -8.29
C THR A 254 2.27 35.59 -6.95
N ASP A 255 0.95 35.62 -6.84
CA ASP A 255 0.20 35.28 -5.62
C ASP A 255 0.36 33.80 -5.22
N LEU A 256 0.69 32.91 -6.17
CA LEU A 256 0.99 31.50 -5.89
C LEU A 256 2.46 31.25 -5.58
N ILE A 257 3.36 31.87 -6.35
CA ILE A 257 4.80 31.60 -6.30
C ILE A 257 5.44 32.22 -5.05
N GLY A 258 5.08 33.46 -4.70
CA GLY A 258 5.66 34.18 -3.56
C GLY A 258 5.47 33.43 -2.23
N PRO A 259 4.21 33.15 -1.83
CA PRO A 259 3.93 32.44 -0.58
C PRO A 259 4.55 31.03 -0.52
N TYR A 260 4.65 30.33 -1.66
CA TYR A 260 5.33 29.03 -1.71
C TYR A 260 6.80 29.14 -1.30
N TYR A 261 7.55 30.09 -1.88
CA TYR A 261 8.97 30.25 -1.58
C TYR A 261 9.21 30.78 -0.17
N GLU A 262 8.37 31.69 0.32
CA GLU A 262 8.40 32.15 1.72
C GLU A 262 8.19 30.99 2.69
N ALA A 263 7.22 30.12 2.41
CA ALA A 263 6.97 28.94 3.23
C ALA A 263 8.12 27.94 3.17
N ARG A 264 8.75 27.77 2.00
CA ARG A 264 9.94 26.91 1.83
C ARG A 264 11.14 27.45 2.60
N GLU A 265 11.41 28.75 2.55
CA GLU A 265 12.48 29.39 3.32
C GLU A 265 12.24 29.29 4.83
N ALA A 266 11.00 29.48 5.28
CA ALA A 266 10.64 29.30 6.68
C ALA A 266 10.88 27.85 7.15
N ASN A 267 10.55 26.86 6.32
CA ASN A 267 10.84 25.46 6.62
C ASN A 267 12.34 25.19 6.63
N GLU A 268 13.09 25.73 5.67
CA GLU A 268 14.56 25.61 5.62
C GLU A 268 15.20 26.10 6.91
N LYS A 269 14.78 27.28 7.38
CA LYS A 269 15.25 27.83 8.65
C LYS A 269 14.97 26.89 9.82
N LYS A 270 13.79 26.27 9.88
CA LYS A 270 13.45 25.28 10.93
C LYS A 270 14.31 24.03 10.85
N VAL A 271 14.63 23.56 9.65
CA VAL A 271 15.55 22.44 9.43
C VAL A 271 16.95 22.79 9.94
N GLU A 272 17.45 23.97 9.62
CA GLU A 272 18.77 24.42 10.09
C GLU A 272 18.80 24.67 11.60
N ASP A 273 17.74 25.23 12.18
CA ASP A 273 17.58 25.38 13.64
C ASP A 273 17.62 24.00 14.34
N LEU A 274 16.96 22.99 13.76
CA LEU A 274 16.97 21.62 14.27
C LEU A 274 18.37 21.00 14.19
N LYS A 275 19.04 21.13 13.04
CA LYS A 275 20.43 20.66 12.89
C LYS A 275 21.35 21.38 13.87
N ALA A 276 21.20 22.69 14.05
CA ALA A 276 21.95 23.47 15.01
C ALA A 276 21.71 22.99 16.44
N PHE A 277 20.47 22.67 16.81
CA PHE A 277 20.14 22.06 18.09
C PHE A 277 20.90 20.75 18.30
N PHE A 278 20.86 19.81 17.33
CA PHE A 278 21.62 18.56 17.42
C PHE A 278 23.14 18.78 17.48
N ARG A 279 23.69 19.74 16.71
CA ARG A 279 25.12 20.11 16.78
C ARG A 279 25.50 20.75 18.11
N SER A 280 24.57 21.43 18.78
CA SER A 280 24.82 22.12 20.06
C SER A 280 24.93 21.16 21.25
N GLN A 281 24.54 19.90 21.09
CA GLN A 281 24.59 18.90 22.15
C GLN A 281 26.04 18.67 22.61
N LYS A 282 26.31 18.93 23.89
CA LYS A 282 27.64 18.80 24.48
C LYS A 282 27.86 17.39 25.00
N LYS A 283 29.08 16.87 24.85
CA LYS A 283 29.51 15.66 25.57
C LYS A 283 29.55 15.96 27.07
N VAL A 284 28.74 15.25 27.84
CA VAL A 284 28.72 15.33 29.31
C VAL A 284 29.39 14.09 29.92
N ALA A 285 30.68 13.93 29.61
CA ALA A 285 31.47 12.79 30.07
C ALA A 285 31.49 12.72 31.61
N GLY A 286 31.26 11.53 32.16
CA GLY A 286 31.32 11.28 33.60
C GLY A 286 30.13 11.79 34.43
N LYS A 287 29.11 12.41 33.81
CA LYS A 287 27.87 12.79 34.52
C LYS A 287 26.91 11.62 34.63
N THR A 288 26.08 11.65 35.65
CA THR A 288 24.96 10.71 35.88
C THR A 288 23.62 11.35 35.47
N LYS A 289 22.56 10.56 35.30
CA LYS A 289 21.21 11.12 35.04
C LYS A 289 20.76 12.05 36.17
N ALA A 290 21.16 11.78 37.41
CA ALA A 290 20.89 12.67 38.55
C ALA A 290 21.54 14.05 38.39
N ASP A 291 22.76 14.12 37.85
CA ASP A 291 23.44 15.39 37.60
C ASP A 291 22.73 16.22 36.54
N ILE A 292 22.23 15.57 35.48
CA ILE A 292 21.44 16.22 34.43
C ILE A 292 20.11 16.73 34.98
N VAL A 293 19.40 15.93 35.78
CA VAL A 293 18.15 16.34 36.43
C VAL A 293 18.37 17.55 37.33
N LYS A 294 19.43 17.57 38.13
CA LYS A 294 19.80 18.73 38.96
C LYS A 294 20.08 19.98 38.11
N GLU A 295 20.76 19.83 36.97
CA GLU A 295 21.03 20.96 36.06
C GLU A 295 19.75 21.50 35.42
N ILE A 296 18.87 20.64 34.93
CA ILE A 296 17.55 21.05 34.40
C ILE A 296 16.76 21.77 35.50
N PHE A 297 16.69 21.18 36.69
CA PHE A 297 15.93 21.70 37.81
C PHE A 297 16.42 23.08 38.28
N LYS A 298 17.72 23.40 38.14
CA LYS A 298 18.26 24.75 38.41
C LYS A 298 17.78 25.81 37.42
N VAL A 299 17.46 25.42 36.19
CA VAL A 299 17.03 26.34 35.13
C VAL A 299 15.51 26.49 35.08
N MET A 300 14.76 25.43 35.45
CA MET A 300 13.29 25.40 35.45
C MET A 300 12.61 26.60 36.14
N PRO A 301 13.11 27.15 37.27
CA PRO A 301 12.51 28.34 37.90
C PRO A 301 12.46 29.59 37.00
N LYS A 302 13.28 29.66 35.95
CA LYS A 302 13.22 30.78 34.98
C LYS A 302 12.01 30.69 34.04
N TYR A 303 11.37 29.53 33.97
CA TYR A 303 10.28 29.21 33.04
C TYR A 303 8.99 28.84 33.75
N SER A 304 8.94 28.96 35.09
CA SER A 304 7.76 28.63 35.90
C SER A 304 7.44 29.78 36.83
N ASP A 305 6.18 30.22 36.80
CA ASP A 305 5.65 31.23 37.74
C ASP A 305 5.36 30.64 39.13
N THR A 306 5.39 29.31 39.25
CA THR A 306 5.19 28.59 40.50
C THR A 306 6.51 28.08 41.09
N PRO A 307 6.73 28.21 42.42
CA PRO A 307 7.88 27.62 43.08
C PRO A 307 7.96 26.10 42.85
N MET A 308 9.09 25.64 42.32
CA MET A 308 9.30 24.22 42.04
C MET A 308 9.52 23.42 43.35
N PRO A 309 8.84 22.29 43.57
CA PRO A 309 9.04 21.45 44.75
C PRO A 309 10.42 20.81 44.73
N PRO A 310 11.07 20.57 45.89
CA PRO A 310 12.41 20.00 45.94
C PRO A 310 12.48 18.64 45.22
N LEU A 311 13.64 18.35 44.63
CA LEU A 311 13.89 17.05 44.00
C LEU A 311 13.89 15.94 45.05
N ASP A 312 13.22 14.84 44.75
CA ASP A 312 13.20 13.63 45.57
C ASP A 312 14.60 13.00 45.65
N GLU A 313 15.12 12.85 46.86
CA GLU A 313 16.45 12.31 47.12
C GLU A 313 16.56 10.81 46.79
N GLU A 314 15.49 10.04 46.96
CA GLU A 314 15.47 8.61 46.64
C GLU A 314 15.54 8.40 45.12
N MET A 315 14.74 9.17 44.36
CA MET A 315 14.82 9.21 42.90
C MET A 315 16.21 9.64 42.41
N LEU A 316 16.80 10.68 43.02
CA LEU A 316 18.14 11.14 42.66
C LEU A 316 19.21 10.08 42.96
N ALA A 317 19.08 9.33 44.06
CA ALA A 317 20.01 8.26 44.41
C ALA A 317 19.98 7.12 43.37
N ASP A 318 18.81 6.78 42.85
CA ASP A 318 18.68 5.78 41.78
C ASP A 318 19.21 6.30 40.44
N LEU A 319 18.92 7.54 40.08
CA LEU A 319 19.42 8.15 38.85
C LEU A 319 20.94 8.40 38.87
N ALA A 320 21.54 8.50 40.05
CA ALA A 320 22.99 8.64 40.20
C ALA A 320 23.75 7.35 39.83
N LYS A 321 23.07 6.19 39.87
CA LYS A 321 23.66 4.91 39.44
C LYS A 321 23.75 4.78 37.91
N ILE A 322 23.05 5.64 37.18
CA ILE A 322 22.90 5.56 35.73
C ILE A 322 23.76 6.64 35.08
N PRO A 323 24.74 6.29 34.23
CA PRO A 323 25.46 7.27 33.42
C PRO A 323 24.51 8.11 32.58
N ALA A 324 24.80 9.41 32.46
CA ALA A 324 24.04 10.32 31.60
C ALA A 324 24.23 10.01 30.11
N VAL A 325 25.37 9.40 29.76
CA VAL A 325 25.73 8.96 28.42
C VAL A 325 26.19 7.51 28.53
N LEU A 326 25.52 6.59 27.83
CA LEU A 326 26.04 5.24 27.68
C LEU A 326 27.12 5.23 26.59
N GLU A 327 28.25 4.57 26.85
CA GLU A 327 29.33 4.46 25.87
C GLU A 327 28.83 3.61 24.69
N GLY A 328 28.73 4.22 23.51
CA GLY A 328 28.09 3.60 22.34
C GLY A 328 26.63 4.02 22.08
N GLU A 329 25.97 4.74 23.00
CA GLU A 329 24.72 5.45 22.66
C GLU A 329 25.02 6.57 21.67
N PHE A 330 24.23 6.59 20.60
CA PHE A 330 24.36 7.43 19.42
C PHE A 330 24.82 8.87 19.73
N LYS A 331 25.92 9.31 19.09
CA LYS A 331 25.95 10.69 18.60
C LYS A 331 24.68 10.83 17.76
N HIS A 332 23.83 11.83 18.00
CA HIS A 332 22.59 12.07 17.23
C HIS A 332 22.88 12.51 15.79
N ASN A 333 23.64 11.71 15.08
CA ASN A 333 24.10 11.87 13.73
C ASN A 333 22.93 11.87 12.75
N TRP A 334 21.86 11.11 13.02
CA TRP A 334 20.61 11.16 12.25
C TRP A 334 19.91 12.53 12.34
N GLY A 335 20.15 13.27 13.43
CA GLY A 335 19.67 14.63 13.63
C GLY A 335 20.30 15.63 12.65
N THR A 336 21.52 15.34 12.18
CA THR A 336 22.29 16.21 11.28
C THR A 336 22.59 15.61 9.90
N ALA A 337 22.43 14.31 9.72
CA ALA A 337 22.79 13.60 8.50
C ALA A 337 21.95 14.07 7.31
N GLU A 338 22.57 14.36 6.18
CA GLU A 338 21.85 14.67 4.94
C GLU A 338 21.22 13.42 4.33
N LYS A 339 21.94 12.30 4.41
CA LYS A 339 21.53 11.02 3.87
C LYS A 339 21.71 9.91 4.89
N LEU A 340 20.83 8.92 4.83
CA LEU A 340 20.97 7.65 5.54
C LEU A 340 20.69 6.51 4.57
N TYR A 341 21.13 5.30 4.92
CA TYR A 341 20.99 4.12 4.08
C TYR A 341 20.26 3.05 4.86
N LYS A 342 19.11 2.64 4.34
CA LYS A 342 18.32 1.55 4.88
C LYS A 342 18.81 0.23 4.29
N SER A 343 19.20 -0.71 5.14
CA SER A 343 19.52 -2.08 4.73
C SER A 343 18.26 -2.95 4.83
N GLU A 344 17.84 -3.50 3.69
CA GLU A 344 16.73 -4.45 3.60
C GLU A 344 17.24 -5.80 3.09
N ALA A 345 16.72 -6.87 3.70
CA ALA A 345 16.80 -8.21 3.13
C ALA A 345 15.46 -8.60 2.53
N ILE A 346 15.50 -9.24 1.36
CA ILE A 346 14.31 -9.69 0.65
C ILE A 346 14.38 -11.20 0.52
N ASP A 347 13.40 -11.92 1.07
CA ASP A 347 13.33 -13.37 0.89
C ASP A 347 12.80 -13.76 -0.50
N SER A 348 12.88 -15.05 -0.82
CA SER A 348 12.41 -15.59 -2.10
C SER A 348 10.90 -15.53 -2.31
N PHE A 349 10.14 -15.16 -1.28
CA PHE A 349 8.71 -14.89 -1.36
C PHE A 349 8.41 -13.40 -1.56
N GLY A 350 9.44 -12.55 -1.56
CA GLY A 350 9.33 -11.10 -1.73
C GLY A 350 9.05 -10.33 -0.44
N ASN A 351 9.08 -10.97 0.73
CA ASN A 351 8.95 -10.27 2.00
C ASN A 351 10.22 -9.47 2.28
N LYS A 352 10.05 -8.26 2.82
CA LYS A 352 11.12 -7.32 3.09
C LYS A 352 11.35 -7.19 4.59
N TYR A 353 12.58 -7.41 5.02
CA TYR A 353 13.02 -7.30 6.40
C TYR A 353 13.94 -6.10 6.54
N LEU A 354 13.61 -5.17 7.44
CA LEU A 354 14.47 -4.04 7.77
C LEU A 354 15.55 -4.50 8.74
N LEU A 355 16.81 -4.47 8.29
CA LEU A 355 17.95 -4.85 9.12
C LEU A 355 18.48 -3.66 9.94
N GLY A 356 18.37 -2.45 9.38
CA GLY A 356 18.75 -1.23 10.07
C GLY A 356 18.85 -0.02 9.15
N VAL A 357 19.13 1.14 9.75
CA VAL A 357 19.40 2.39 9.06
C VAL A 357 20.78 2.88 9.47
N PHE A 358 21.62 3.20 8.49
CA PHE A 358 23.05 3.43 8.67
C PHE A 358 23.47 4.74 8.01
N GLU A 359 24.65 5.25 8.37
CA GLU A 359 25.18 6.49 7.78
C GLU A 359 25.83 6.23 6.42
N THR A 360 26.38 5.04 6.23
CA THR A 360 27.11 4.69 5.02
C THR A 360 26.51 3.46 4.35
N VAL A 361 26.65 3.42 3.01
CA VAL A 361 26.30 2.22 2.22
C VAL A 361 27.06 1.00 2.74
N LYS A 362 28.34 1.17 3.09
CA LYS A 362 29.19 0.06 3.57
C LYS A 362 28.69 -0.56 4.87
N GLU A 363 28.22 0.25 5.82
CA GLU A 363 27.62 -0.26 7.05
C GLU A 363 26.30 -0.99 6.77
N ALA A 364 25.47 -0.44 5.87
CA ALA A 364 24.23 -1.09 5.46
C ALA A 364 24.48 -2.43 4.75
N GLU A 365 25.49 -2.51 3.90
CA GLU A 365 25.91 -3.75 3.23
C GLU A 365 26.47 -4.75 4.22
N LYS A 366 27.35 -4.31 5.12
CA LYS A 366 27.92 -5.17 6.18
C LYS A 366 26.82 -5.76 7.07
N ALA A 367 25.83 -4.96 7.46
CA ALA A 367 24.70 -5.44 8.25
C ALA A 367 23.89 -6.53 7.53
N PHE A 368 23.72 -6.41 6.22
CA PHE A 368 23.13 -7.47 5.41
C PHE A 368 24.01 -8.71 5.38
N ASP A 369 25.31 -8.56 5.13
CA ASP A 369 26.23 -9.69 4.99
C ASP A 369 26.34 -10.48 6.31
N GLU A 370 26.37 -9.78 7.46
CA GLU A 370 26.35 -10.39 8.80
C GLU A 370 25.03 -11.12 9.08
N TRP A 371 23.89 -10.49 8.80
CA TRP A 371 22.58 -11.10 9.01
C TRP A 371 22.32 -12.28 8.07
N ASN A 372 22.73 -12.18 6.79
CA ASN A 372 22.61 -13.26 5.82
C ASN A 372 23.45 -14.46 6.23
N LYS A 373 24.63 -14.25 6.81
CA LYS A 373 25.46 -15.34 7.36
C LYS A 373 24.78 -16.06 8.52
N GLU A 374 24.14 -15.33 9.43
CA GLU A 374 23.34 -15.92 10.51
C GLU A 374 22.14 -16.69 9.96
N TYR A 375 21.47 -16.13 8.96
CA TYR A 375 20.32 -16.75 8.31
C TYR A 375 20.70 -18.04 7.57
N GLU A 376 21.81 -18.05 6.82
CA GLU A 376 22.33 -19.25 6.17
C GLU A 376 22.68 -20.33 7.19
N GLN A 377 23.35 -19.97 8.30
CA GLN A 377 23.67 -20.92 9.36
C GLN A 377 22.39 -21.52 9.99
N ALA A 378 21.39 -20.69 10.29
CA ALA A 378 20.11 -21.17 10.82
C ALA A 378 19.38 -22.09 9.81
N GLY A 379 19.50 -21.81 8.51
CA GLY A 379 18.96 -22.65 7.45
C GLY A 379 19.61 -24.04 7.41
N VAL A 380 20.94 -24.11 7.56
CA VAL A 380 21.69 -25.38 7.65
C VAL A 380 21.24 -26.18 8.86
N ASP A 381 21.15 -25.56 10.04
CA ASP A 381 20.76 -26.24 11.29
C ASP A 381 19.34 -26.83 11.19
N VAL A 382 18.40 -26.11 10.55
CA VAL A 382 17.03 -26.59 10.30
C VAL A 382 17.02 -27.74 9.29
N GLN A 383 17.81 -27.66 8.22
CA GLN A 383 17.93 -28.73 7.23
C GLN A 383 18.50 -30.01 7.86
N GLU A 384 19.54 -29.88 8.70
CA GLU A 384 20.11 -31.00 9.45
C GLU A 384 19.07 -31.61 10.40
N SER A 385 18.34 -30.79 11.16
CA SER A 385 17.27 -31.25 12.05
C SER A 385 16.13 -31.97 11.30
N LEU A 386 15.68 -31.44 10.16
CA LEU A 386 14.64 -32.06 9.35
C LEU A 386 15.11 -33.38 8.74
N SER A 387 16.36 -33.45 8.30
CA SER A 387 16.95 -34.69 7.77
C SER A 387 17.08 -35.78 8.85
N GLY A 388 17.42 -35.38 10.09
CA GLY A 388 17.47 -36.29 11.24
C GLY A 388 16.08 -36.83 11.62
N TRP A 389 15.07 -35.95 11.61
CA TRP A 389 13.68 -36.34 11.88
C TRP A 389 13.11 -37.26 10.79
N ALA A 390 13.39 -36.97 9.51
CA ALA A 390 12.97 -37.82 8.39
C ALA A 390 13.56 -39.24 8.50
N LYS A 391 14.86 -39.37 8.83
CA LYS A 391 15.52 -40.66 9.07
C LYS A 391 14.91 -41.43 10.25
N GLN A 392 14.55 -40.73 11.33
CA GLN A 392 13.88 -41.35 12.48
C GLN A 392 12.47 -41.86 12.12
N GLN A 393 11.72 -41.11 11.31
CA GLN A 393 10.41 -41.57 10.82
C GLN A 393 10.54 -42.78 9.88
N GLU A 394 11.49 -42.77 8.94
CA GLU A 394 11.74 -43.92 8.06
C GLU A 394 12.12 -45.17 8.85
N ALA A 395 12.93 -45.03 9.91
CA ALA A 395 13.30 -46.14 10.80
C ALA A 395 12.09 -46.70 11.57
N ALA A 396 11.22 -45.82 12.10
CA ALA A 396 10.01 -46.25 12.82
C ALA A 396 9.00 -46.96 11.90
N LEU A 397 8.82 -46.46 10.67
CA LEU A 397 7.97 -47.09 9.65
C LEU A 397 8.49 -48.47 9.24
N ALA A 398 9.81 -48.67 9.19
CA ALA A 398 10.40 -49.98 8.92
C ALA A 398 10.17 -50.97 10.07
N GLU A 399 10.29 -50.51 11.33
CA GLU A 399 10.06 -51.33 12.52
C GLU A 399 8.59 -51.78 12.63
N ASP A 400 7.64 -50.87 12.36
CA ASP A 400 6.20 -51.20 12.30
C ASP A 400 5.89 -52.23 11.19
N GLN A 401 6.57 -52.13 10.05
CA GLN A 401 6.39 -53.05 8.93
C GLN A 401 6.90 -54.46 9.26
N ASP A 402 8.05 -54.55 9.94
CA ASP A 402 8.61 -55.81 10.45
C ASP A 402 7.68 -56.45 11.49
N GLU A 403 7.05 -55.65 12.35
CA GLU A 403 6.10 -56.14 13.36
C GLU A 403 4.81 -56.68 12.72
N VAL A 404 4.28 -56.00 11.70
CA VAL A 404 3.13 -56.47 10.91
C VAL A 404 3.44 -57.80 10.20
N ASP A 405 4.62 -57.93 9.61
CA ASP A 405 5.03 -59.17 8.92
C ASP A 405 5.24 -60.32 9.92
N ARG A 406 5.73 -60.03 11.12
CA ARG A 406 5.83 -61.01 12.21
C ARG A 406 4.47 -61.50 12.68
N LEU A 407 3.50 -60.59 12.85
CA LEU A 407 2.12 -60.93 13.23
C LEU A 407 1.41 -61.74 12.15
N ARG A 408 1.59 -61.40 10.86
CA ARG A 408 1.07 -62.18 9.73
C ARG A 408 1.60 -63.61 9.74
N LYS A 409 2.90 -63.77 9.96
CA LYS A 409 3.52 -65.10 10.03
C LYS A 409 2.99 -65.94 11.18
N GLN A 410 2.81 -65.34 12.37
CA GLN A 410 2.18 -66.01 13.52
C GLN A 410 0.73 -66.40 13.24
N LEU A 411 -0.03 -65.56 12.50
CA LEU A 411 -1.41 -65.83 12.13
C LEU A 411 -1.53 -66.95 11.08
N GLU A 412 -0.57 -67.07 10.17
CA GLU A 412 -0.47 -68.18 9.21
C GLU A 412 -0.06 -69.49 9.88
N GLU A 413 0.87 -69.44 10.84
CA GLU A 413 1.26 -70.61 11.64
C GLU A 413 0.12 -71.11 12.53
N ALA A 414 -0.69 -70.21 13.09
CA ALA A 414 -1.88 -70.57 13.88
C ALA A 414 -3.07 -71.10 13.04
N ARG A 415 -3.01 -70.96 11.71
CA ARG A 415 -4.00 -71.49 10.76
C ARG A 415 -3.68 -72.89 10.23
N ARG A 416 -2.50 -73.43 10.54
CA ARG A 416 -2.13 -74.84 10.35
C ARG A 416 -2.45 -75.64 11.60
#